data_AF-A0A8H3R4M3-F1
#
_entry.id   AF-A0A8H3R4M3-F1
#
_cell.length_a   1.000
_cell.length_b   1.000
_cell.length_c   1.000
_cell.angle_alpha   90.00
_cell.angle_beta   90.00
_cell.angle_gamma   90.00
#
_symmetry.space_group_name_H-M   'P 1'
#
loop_
_entity.id
_entity.type
_entity.pdbx_description
1 polymer ?
#
loop_
_entity_poly.entity_id
_entity_poly.type
_entity_poly.pdbx_seq_one_letter_code
_entity_poly.pdbx_strand_id
1 'polypeptide(L)'
;MIRNILFLFCLFILLNCFFQVFGQTPPVGWFIEENSPQQYQVGVDSTIFYGKAPSGFIKSLPNVKENGFGTLMQNFIPKDYLGKQVQLSCFIKYNNVLSWTGIWIRVDSVNGGIDNMYDRRLNGTSDWKSVSSTVNVPEDTTVLDFGDGEAWLDDCSFEVVDPPMENVNFPIPISNPDVANSGMLPYPISLSF
;
A
#
# COMPACT_ATOMS: atom_id res chain seq x y z
N MET A 1 0.64 -7.85 -48.90
CA MET A 1 0.61 -6.75 -47.91
C MET A 1 -0.19 -7.12 -46.65
N ILE A 2 -1.43 -7.62 -46.78
CA ILE A 2 -2.32 -8.00 -45.65
C ILE A 2 -1.73 -9.08 -44.71
N ARG A 3 -1.01 -10.07 -45.25
CA ARG A 3 -0.43 -11.18 -44.46
C ARG A 3 0.65 -10.73 -43.45
N ASN A 4 1.40 -9.67 -43.77
CA ASN A 4 2.41 -9.11 -42.86
C ASN A 4 1.78 -8.25 -41.77
N ILE A 5 0.67 -7.58 -42.06
CA ILE A 5 -0.10 -6.77 -41.10
C ILE A 5 -0.75 -7.68 -40.04
N LEU A 6 -1.32 -8.81 -40.46
CA LEU A 6 -1.92 -9.79 -39.53
C LEU A 6 -0.86 -10.40 -38.60
N PHE A 7 0.33 -10.70 -39.13
CA PHE A 7 1.44 -11.26 -38.37
C PHE A 7 2.00 -10.27 -37.33
N LEU A 8 2.15 -8.99 -37.71
CA LEU A 8 2.56 -7.92 -36.81
C LEU A 8 1.51 -7.67 -35.72
N PHE A 9 0.22 -7.75 -36.05
CA PHE A 9 -0.87 -7.60 -35.07
C PHE A 9 -0.91 -8.77 -34.07
N CYS A 10 -0.76 -10.02 -34.53
CA CYS A 10 -0.65 -11.18 -33.64
C CYS A 10 0.62 -11.12 -32.78
N LEU A 11 1.75 -10.67 -33.33
CA LEU A 11 2.98 -10.49 -32.56
C LEU A 11 2.82 -9.41 -31.49
N PHE A 12 2.11 -8.31 -31.80
CA PHE A 12 1.80 -7.24 -30.83
C PHE A 12 0.86 -7.72 -29.72
N ILE A 13 -0.18 -8.50 -30.05
CA ILE A 13 -1.06 -9.12 -29.06
C ILE A 13 -0.28 -10.11 -28.19
N LEU A 14 0.55 -10.96 -28.78
CA LEU A 14 1.38 -11.91 -28.04
C LEU A 14 2.37 -11.19 -27.13
N LEU A 15 3.03 -10.12 -27.59
CA LEU A 15 3.95 -9.33 -26.77
C LEU A 15 3.24 -8.67 -25.57
N ASN A 16 2.01 -8.16 -25.79
CA ASN A 16 1.18 -7.62 -24.70
C ASN A 16 0.72 -8.72 -23.74
N CYS A 17 0.35 -9.90 -24.24
CA CYS A 17 0.00 -11.05 -23.39
C CYS A 17 1.21 -11.57 -22.59
N PHE A 18 2.42 -11.54 -23.14
CA PHE A 18 3.64 -11.93 -22.40
C PHE A 18 3.92 -10.98 -21.22
N PHE A 19 3.67 -9.68 -21.37
CA PHE A 19 3.75 -8.73 -20.23
C PHE A 19 2.61 -8.89 -19.22
N GLN A 20 1.44 -9.40 -19.65
CA GLN A 20 0.32 -9.68 -18.75
C GLN A 20 0.47 -10.99 -17.96
N VAL A 21 1.25 -11.96 -18.45
CA VAL A 21 1.34 -13.32 -17.89
C VAL A 21 2.48 -13.48 -16.87
N PHE A 22 3.50 -12.63 -16.89
CA PHE A 22 4.42 -12.54 -15.75
C PHE A 22 3.73 -11.75 -14.64
N GLY A 23 3.28 -12.47 -13.61
CA GLY A 23 2.78 -11.87 -12.38
C GLY A 23 3.78 -10.81 -11.93
N GLN A 24 3.34 -9.57 -11.88
CA GLN A 24 4.21 -8.50 -11.45
C GLN A 24 4.57 -8.75 -9.99
N THR A 25 5.86 -8.75 -9.71
CA THR A 25 6.34 -8.91 -8.34
C THR A 25 6.09 -7.62 -7.58
N PRO A 26 5.71 -7.71 -6.29
CA PRO A 26 5.74 -6.54 -5.43
C PRO A 26 7.08 -5.80 -5.52
N PRO A 27 7.07 -4.47 -5.34
CA PRO A 27 8.27 -3.67 -5.07
C PRO A 27 9.18 -4.29 -4.00
N VAL A 28 10.49 -4.01 -4.06
CA VAL A 28 11.42 -4.45 -2.99
C VAL A 28 10.98 -3.88 -1.65
N GLY A 29 10.80 -4.74 -0.65
CA GLY A 29 10.33 -4.36 0.70
C GLY A 29 8.81 -4.30 0.84
N TRP A 30 8.07 -4.47 -0.25
CA TRP A 30 6.62 -4.53 -0.27
C TRP A 30 6.19 -5.97 -0.55
N PHE A 31 5.05 -6.39 -0.03
CA PHE A 31 4.51 -7.74 -0.16
C PHE A 31 3.00 -7.72 -0.21
N ILE A 32 2.39 -8.80 -0.70
CA ILE A 32 0.94 -8.92 -0.73
C ILE A 32 0.43 -9.68 0.49
N GLU A 33 -0.65 -9.20 1.11
CA GLU A 33 -1.46 -9.96 2.07
C GLU A 33 -2.90 -9.99 1.58
N GLU A 34 -3.50 -11.18 1.55
CA GLU A 34 -4.87 -11.38 1.06
C GLU A 34 -5.58 -12.41 1.93
N ASN A 35 -6.89 -12.20 2.17
CA ASN A 35 -7.69 -13.13 2.97
C ASN A 35 -8.15 -14.37 2.17
N SER A 36 -7.86 -14.41 0.88
CA SER A 36 -8.14 -15.52 -0.02
C SER A 36 -7.08 -15.54 -1.12
N PRO A 37 -6.33 -16.65 -1.29
CA PRO A 37 -5.23 -16.70 -2.23
C PRO A 37 -5.66 -16.39 -3.67
N GLN A 38 -4.80 -15.69 -4.41
CA GLN A 38 -4.90 -15.44 -5.85
C GLN A 38 -6.17 -14.68 -6.24
N GLN A 39 -6.59 -13.72 -5.42
CA GLN A 39 -7.73 -12.84 -5.74
C GLN A 39 -7.29 -11.43 -6.13
N TYR A 40 -6.01 -11.12 -5.96
CA TYR A 40 -5.44 -9.83 -6.24
C TYR A 40 -4.15 -9.95 -7.02
N GLN A 41 -3.92 -8.98 -7.88
CA GLN A 41 -2.66 -8.74 -8.57
C GLN A 41 -2.05 -7.46 -8.01
N VAL A 42 -0.75 -7.50 -7.72
CA VAL A 42 0.01 -6.33 -7.28
C VAL A 42 1.24 -6.14 -8.16
N GLY A 43 1.83 -4.96 -8.16
CA GLY A 43 3.02 -4.71 -8.96
C GLY A 43 3.45 -3.26 -9.02
N VAL A 44 4.24 -2.95 -10.05
CA VAL A 44 4.77 -1.62 -10.34
C VAL A 44 4.30 -1.20 -11.73
N ASP A 45 3.64 -0.05 -11.82
CA ASP A 45 3.20 0.52 -13.08
C ASP A 45 4.11 1.70 -13.49
N SER A 46 4.87 1.49 -14.57
CA SER A 46 5.76 2.51 -15.16
C SER A 46 5.06 3.42 -16.17
N THR A 47 3.75 3.26 -16.37
CA THR A 47 2.95 4.01 -17.33
C THR A 47 1.88 4.87 -16.68
N ILE A 48 1.42 4.47 -15.49
CA ILE A 48 0.46 5.21 -14.67
C ILE A 48 1.14 5.57 -13.36
N PHE A 49 1.49 6.84 -13.19
CA PHE A 49 2.14 7.35 -11.98
C PHE A 49 1.82 8.83 -11.78
N TYR A 50 2.01 9.33 -10.56
CA TYR A 50 1.80 10.73 -10.21
C TYR A 50 3.09 11.54 -10.34
N GLY A 51 4.18 11.01 -9.80
CA GLY A 51 5.47 11.67 -9.72
C GLY A 51 6.32 11.52 -11.00
N LYS A 52 7.62 11.33 -10.80
CA LYS A 52 8.57 11.00 -11.89
C LYS A 52 8.99 9.54 -11.89
N ALA A 53 8.54 8.79 -10.89
CA ALA A 53 8.84 7.38 -10.67
C ALA A 53 7.61 6.54 -11.00
N PRO A 54 7.77 5.25 -11.34
CA PRO A 54 6.67 4.29 -11.37
C PRO A 54 5.82 4.30 -10.09
N SER A 55 4.55 3.89 -10.18
CA SER A 55 3.68 3.75 -9.00
C SER A 55 3.56 2.28 -8.57
N GLY A 56 3.23 2.05 -7.31
CA GLY A 56 2.76 0.72 -6.88
C GLY A 56 1.28 0.56 -7.20
N PHE A 57 0.84 -0.65 -7.56
CA PHE A 57 -0.59 -0.92 -7.70
C PHE A 57 -1.03 -2.20 -7.01
N ILE A 58 -2.33 -2.23 -6.73
CA ILE A 58 -3.10 -3.43 -6.45
C ILE A 58 -4.35 -3.42 -7.34
N LYS A 59 -4.80 -4.61 -7.74
CA LYS A 59 -5.96 -4.82 -8.58
C LYS A 59 -6.68 -6.10 -8.19
N SER A 60 -7.99 -6.01 -7.94
CA SER A 60 -8.82 -7.19 -7.76
C SER A 60 -9.00 -7.97 -9.06
N LEU A 61 -9.01 -9.29 -8.95
CA LEU A 61 -9.25 -10.20 -10.06
C LEU A 61 -10.75 -10.56 -10.16
N PRO A 62 -11.23 -11.04 -11.32
CA PRO A 62 -12.66 -11.37 -11.51
C PRO A 62 -13.22 -12.42 -10.53
N ASN A 63 -12.35 -13.21 -9.89
CA ASN A 63 -12.68 -14.24 -8.92
C ASN A 63 -12.65 -13.75 -7.46
N VAL A 64 -12.55 -12.44 -7.21
CA VAL A 64 -12.60 -11.89 -5.84
C VAL A 64 -13.93 -12.25 -5.18
N LYS A 65 -13.89 -12.62 -3.90
CA LYS A 65 -15.12 -12.94 -3.13
C LYS A 65 -15.81 -11.64 -2.70
N GLU A 66 -17.09 -11.75 -2.34
CA GLU A 66 -17.89 -10.62 -1.84
C GLU A 66 -17.27 -9.92 -0.61
N ASN A 67 -16.54 -10.68 0.23
CA ASN A 67 -15.75 -10.17 1.35
C ASN A 67 -14.24 -10.39 1.14
N GLY A 68 -13.80 -10.44 -0.12
CA GLY A 68 -12.37 -10.49 -0.45
C GLY A 68 -11.69 -9.23 0.07
N PHE A 69 -10.50 -9.41 0.60
CA PHE A 69 -9.60 -8.34 1.00
C PHE A 69 -8.21 -8.67 0.49
N GLY A 70 -7.59 -7.70 -0.16
CA GLY A 70 -6.26 -7.82 -0.67
C GLY A 70 -5.50 -6.54 -0.44
N THR A 71 -4.23 -6.71 -0.17
CA THR A 71 -3.38 -5.58 0.02
C THR A 71 -1.95 -5.80 -0.44
N LEU A 72 -1.37 -4.76 -1.04
CA LEU A 72 0.06 -4.57 -1.05
C LEU A 72 0.40 -3.94 0.32
N MET A 73 1.48 -4.32 1.00
CA MET A 73 1.89 -3.77 2.30
C MET A 73 3.41 -3.78 2.46
N GLN A 74 3.95 -2.94 3.33
CA GLN A 74 5.34 -3.05 3.82
C GLN A 74 5.28 -3.05 5.34
N ASN A 75 6.31 -3.53 6.02
CA ASN A 75 6.40 -3.39 7.47
C ASN A 75 7.83 -3.02 7.88
N PHE A 76 7.97 -2.21 8.91
CA PHE A 76 9.27 -1.73 9.36
C PHE A 76 9.26 -1.43 10.86
N ILE A 77 10.45 -1.47 11.47
CA ILE A 77 10.66 -1.13 12.88
C ILE A 77 10.59 0.41 13.01
N PRO A 78 9.61 0.97 13.74
CA PRO A 78 9.34 2.39 13.71
C PRO A 78 10.20 3.19 14.70
N LYS A 79 11.51 2.93 14.76
CA LYS A 79 12.42 3.51 15.77
C LYS A 79 12.34 5.04 15.88
N ASP A 80 12.32 5.70 14.73
CA ASP A 80 12.31 7.17 14.66
C ASP A 80 10.91 7.77 14.93
N TYR A 81 9.90 6.93 15.09
CA TYR A 81 8.50 7.31 15.26
C TYR A 81 7.95 6.97 16.64
N LEU A 82 8.69 6.24 17.46
CA LEU A 82 8.28 5.88 18.81
C LEU A 82 7.96 7.12 19.66
N GLY A 83 6.82 7.10 20.35
CA GLY A 83 6.38 8.20 21.19
C GLY A 83 5.86 9.41 20.41
N LYS A 84 5.53 9.23 19.12
CA LYS A 84 5.08 10.32 18.23
C LYS A 84 3.73 9.99 17.61
N GLN A 85 3.06 11.03 17.13
CA GLN A 85 1.96 10.88 16.18
C GLN A 85 2.54 10.91 14.77
N VAL A 86 2.16 9.92 13.96
CA VAL A 86 2.65 9.75 12.60
C VAL A 86 1.49 9.82 11.64
N GLN A 87 1.67 10.61 10.59
CA GLN A 87 0.79 10.64 9.44
C GLN A 87 1.46 9.92 8.26
N LEU A 88 0.75 8.96 7.68
CA LEU A 88 1.01 8.48 6.34
C LEU A 88 0.23 9.36 5.36
N SER A 89 0.91 9.92 4.37
CA SER A 89 0.31 10.64 3.25
C SER A 89 0.75 10.00 1.94
N CYS A 90 -0.17 9.87 0.98
CA CYS A 90 0.12 9.36 -0.36
C CYS A 90 -0.77 10.05 -1.40
N PHE A 91 -0.36 9.99 -2.67
CA PHE A 91 -1.27 10.21 -3.78
C PHE A 91 -1.87 8.88 -4.21
N ILE A 92 -3.20 8.85 -4.36
CA ILE A 92 -3.94 7.67 -4.80
C ILE A 92 -4.76 7.99 -6.04
N LYS A 93 -4.72 7.08 -7.01
CA LYS A 93 -5.60 7.02 -8.17
C LYS A 93 -6.33 5.68 -8.13
N TYR A 94 -7.59 5.64 -8.51
CA TYR A 94 -8.35 4.39 -8.49
C TYR A 94 -9.42 4.36 -9.57
N ASN A 95 -9.77 3.15 -10.01
CA ASN A 95 -10.65 2.93 -11.13
C ASN A 95 -11.68 1.83 -10.82
N ASN A 96 -12.96 2.11 -11.09
CA ASN A 96 -14.07 1.17 -10.96
C ASN A 96 -14.10 0.39 -9.63
N VAL A 97 -13.76 1.04 -8.53
CA VAL A 97 -13.80 0.45 -7.19
C VAL A 97 -15.26 0.30 -6.76
N LEU A 98 -15.72 -0.95 -6.68
CA LEU A 98 -17.13 -1.27 -6.37
C LEU A 98 -17.47 -1.16 -4.88
N SER A 99 -16.60 -1.70 -4.02
CA SER A 99 -16.80 -1.70 -2.57
C SER A 99 -16.09 -0.48 -1.96
N TRP A 100 -14.79 -0.59 -1.70
CA TRP A 100 -13.95 0.55 -1.35
C TRP A 100 -12.45 0.26 -1.54
N THR A 101 -11.66 1.31 -1.50
CA THR A 101 -10.19 1.33 -1.46
C THR A 101 -9.75 2.40 -0.46
N GLY A 102 -8.52 2.28 0.05
CA GLY A 102 -7.92 3.29 0.89
C GLY A 102 -6.48 2.97 1.24
N ILE A 103 -5.86 3.91 1.94
CA ILE A 103 -4.64 3.61 2.71
C ILE A 103 -5.05 3.26 4.14
N TRP A 104 -4.20 2.51 4.81
CA TRP A 104 -4.29 2.37 6.25
C TRP A 104 -2.91 2.51 6.87
N ILE A 105 -2.92 2.55 8.18
CA ILE A 105 -1.73 2.56 9.02
C ILE A 105 -2.16 1.89 10.32
N ARG A 106 -1.48 0.82 10.71
CA ARG A 106 -1.71 0.08 11.96
C ARG A 106 -0.46 0.12 12.78
N VAL A 107 -0.60 0.03 14.08
CA VAL A 107 0.48 0.11 15.04
C VAL A 107 0.34 -1.12 15.93
N ASP A 108 1.17 -2.13 15.68
CA ASP A 108 1.10 -3.39 16.42
C ASP A 108 1.83 -3.24 17.77
N SER A 109 1.06 -2.89 18.80
CA SER A 109 1.49 -2.69 20.19
C SER A 109 0.32 -2.83 21.19
N VAL A 110 0.61 -2.91 22.49
CA VAL A 110 -0.45 -3.05 23.53
C VAL A 110 -1.42 -1.88 23.51
N ASN A 111 -0.92 -0.68 23.19
CA ASN A 111 -1.70 0.56 23.14
C ASN A 111 -1.80 1.13 21.72
N GLY A 112 -1.58 0.26 20.73
CA GLY A 112 -1.56 0.63 19.34
C GLY A 112 -2.94 0.88 18.76
N GLY A 113 -2.98 1.55 17.62
CA GLY A 113 -4.19 1.88 16.92
C GLY A 113 -4.12 1.51 15.44
N ILE A 114 -5.27 1.59 14.79
CA ILE A 114 -5.39 1.50 13.34
C ILE A 114 -6.21 2.70 12.85
N ASP A 115 -5.70 3.38 11.83
CA ASP A 115 -6.50 4.26 10.99
C ASP A 115 -6.56 3.63 9.60
N ASN A 116 -7.74 3.11 9.26
CA ASN A 116 -8.00 2.40 8.01
C ASN A 116 -8.94 3.13 7.06
N MET A 117 -9.12 4.44 7.25
CA MET A 117 -10.04 5.27 6.45
C MET A 117 -11.48 4.71 6.39
N TYR A 118 -11.93 3.90 7.36
CA TYR A 118 -13.23 3.24 7.30
C TYR A 118 -14.42 4.22 7.25
N ASP A 119 -14.26 5.41 7.81
CA ASP A 119 -15.22 6.52 7.74
C ASP A 119 -14.99 7.45 6.52
N ARG A 120 -13.87 7.25 5.81
CA ARG A 120 -13.38 8.08 4.69
C ARG A 120 -13.11 7.23 3.44
N ARG A 121 -13.88 6.17 3.24
CA ARG A 121 -13.70 5.18 2.16
C ARG A 121 -13.74 5.82 0.78
N LEU A 122 -12.93 5.27 -0.13
CA LEU A 122 -12.89 5.70 -1.52
C LEU A 122 -13.57 4.66 -2.40
N ASN A 123 -14.43 5.07 -3.32
CA ASN A 123 -15.11 4.19 -4.27
C ASN A 123 -15.30 4.88 -5.63
N GLY A 124 -15.69 4.09 -6.63
CA GLY A 124 -15.87 4.54 -8.01
C GLY A 124 -14.54 4.74 -8.74
N THR A 125 -14.42 5.85 -9.44
CA THR A 125 -13.23 6.21 -10.22
C THR A 125 -12.80 7.62 -9.85
N SER A 126 -11.51 7.84 -9.69
CA SER A 126 -10.94 9.17 -9.50
C SER A 126 -9.57 9.26 -10.12
N ASP A 127 -9.20 10.48 -10.51
CA ASP A 127 -7.81 10.77 -10.81
C ASP A 127 -7.00 10.91 -9.50
N TRP A 128 -5.70 11.16 -9.64
CA TRP A 128 -4.81 11.35 -8.51
C TRP A 128 -5.33 12.38 -7.50
N LYS A 129 -5.38 11.99 -6.23
CA LYS A 129 -5.69 12.87 -5.11
C LYS A 129 -4.89 12.48 -3.87
N SER A 130 -4.63 13.46 -3.01
CA SER A 130 -3.95 13.21 -1.74
C SER A 130 -4.90 12.54 -0.73
N VAL A 131 -4.38 11.55 -0.01
CA VAL A 131 -5.05 10.91 1.13
C VAL A 131 -4.08 10.77 2.28
N SER A 132 -4.60 10.77 3.51
CA SER A 132 -3.78 10.60 4.70
C SER A 132 -4.48 9.80 5.79
N SER A 133 -3.67 9.08 6.58
CA SER A 133 -4.09 8.37 7.78
C SER A 133 -3.12 8.65 8.92
N THR A 134 -3.63 8.84 10.13
CA THR A 134 -2.82 9.28 11.28
C THR A 134 -3.01 8.34 12.46
N VAL A 135 -1.90 7.94 13.08
CA VAL A 135 -1.89 7.10 14.28
C VAL A 135 -0.90 7.63 15.30
N ASN A 136 -1.17 7.35 16.56
CA ASN A 136 -0.18 7.41 17.61
C ASN A 136 0.69 6.16 17.54
N VAL A 137 2.00 6.30 17.66
CA VAL A 137 2.96 5.21 17.66
C VAL A 137 3.53 5.05 19.08
N PRO A 138 2.92 4.19 19.93
CA PRO A 138 3.51 3.79 21.20
C PRO A 138 4.91 3.23 21.02
N GLU A 139 5.68 3.28 22.09
CA GLU A 139 7.08 2.85 22.04
C GLU A 139 7.26 1.33 21.79
N ASP A 140 6.18 0.54 21.90
CA ASP A 140 6.15 -0.92 21.67
C ASP A 140 5.61 -1.32 20.28
N THR A 141 5.65 -0.41 19.29
CA THR A 141 5.10 -0.63 17.93
C THR A 141 5.99 -1.47 17.02
N THR A 142 5.40 -2.39 16.26
CA THR A 142 6.16 -3.32 15.40
C THR A 142 5.82 -3.33 13.89
N VAL A 143 4.70 -2.79 13.39
CA VAL A 143 4.25 -2.97 11.97
C VAL A 143 3.37 -1.80 11.50
N LEU A 144 3.29 -1.47 10.18
CA LEU A 144 2.48 -0.40 9.53
C LEU A 144 2.08 -0.76 8.07
N ASP A 145 0.79 -0.90 7.70
CA ASP A 145 0.34 -1.56 6.43
C ASP A 145 -0.79 -0.78 5.66
N PHE A 146 -1.12 -1.07 4.36
CA PHE A 146 -2.16 -0.41 3.49
C PHE A 146 -3.12 -1.42 2.79
N GLY A 147 -4.21 -1.09 2.01
CA GLY A 147 -5.09 -2.10 1.28
C GLY A 147 -6.50 -1.80 0.62
N ASP A 148 -6.86 -2.68 -0.35
CA ASP A 148 -8.04 -2.95 -1.24
C ASP A 148 -8.34 -2.09 -2.51
N GLY A 149 -8.80 -2.67 -3.64
CA GLY A 149 -9.27 -2.00 -4.90
C GLY A 149 -8.35 -2.10 -6.15
N GLU A 150 -8.80 -1.66 -7.35
CA GLU A 150 -7.85 -1.28 -8.44
C GLU A 150 -7.39 0.15 -8.16
N ALA A 151 -6.22 0.26 -7.56
CA ALA A 151 -5.64 1.50 -7.13
C ALA A 151 -4.15 1.55 -7.43
N TRP A 152 -3.70 2.72 -7.83
CA TRP A 152 -2.29 3.10 -7.92
C TRP A 152 -1.99 4.03 -6.75
N LEU A 153 -0.81 3.83 -6.15
CA LEU A 153 -0.31 4.59 -5.03
C LEU A 153 1.09 5.10 -5.36
N ASP A 154 1.33 6.38 -5.11
CA ASP A 154 2.58 7.04 -5.42
C ASP A 154 2.89 8.14 -4.40
N ASP A 155 4.15 8.54 -4.32
CA ASP A 155 4.68 9.63 -3.47
C ASP A 155 4.20 9.53 -2.02
N CYS A 156 4.40 8.36 -1.42
CA CYS A 156 4.07 8.10 -0.03
C CYS A 156 5.17 8.59 0.92
N SER A 157 4.75 9.33 1.95
CA SER A 157 5.61 9.85 3.01
C SER A 157 5.05 9.54 4.40
N PHE A 158 5.96 9.41 5.36
CA PHE A 158 5.66 9.33 6.78
C PHE A 158 6.17 10.60 7.43
N GLU A 159 5.28 11.33 8.10
CA GLU A 159 5.61 12.59 8.76
C GLU A 159 5.20 12.54 10.22
N VAL A 160 6.05 13.09 11.09
CA VAL A 160 5.69 13.35 12.48
C VAL A 160 4.80 14.58 12.49
N VAL A 161 3.60 14.45 13.04
CA VAL A 161 2.62 15.54 13.14
C VAL A 161 2.37 15.88 14.60
N ASP A 162 2.06 17.15 14.87
CA ASP A 162 1.68 17.57 16.21
C ASP A 162 0.29 17.02 16.55
N PRO A 163 0.09 16.42 17.74
CA PRO A 163 -1.22 15.94 18.13
C PRO A 163 -2.20 17.13 18.25
N PRO A 164 -3.45 16.98 17.79
CA PRO A 164 -4.45 18.05 17.86
C PRO A 164 -4.88 18.30 19.31
N MET A 165 -4.11 19.11 20.04
CA MET A 165 -4.32 19.57 21.42
C MET A 165 -4.27 18.47 22.53
N GLU A 166 -3.24 18.55 23.37
CA GLU A 166 -2.98 17.83 24.66
C GLU A 166 -2.54 16.35 24.69
N ASN A 167 -1.56 16.10 25.58
CA ASN A 167 -1.25 14.91 26.40
C ASN A 167 -1.65 13.53 25.86
N VAL A 168 -1.15 13.14 24.68
CA VAL A 168 -1.10 11.73 24.30
C VAL A 168 -0.06 11.04 25.17
N ASN A 169 -0.50 10.24 26.14
CA ASN A 169 0.40 9.47 26.98
C ASN A 169 0.87 8.22 26.22
N PHE A 170 2.13 8.23 25.79
CA PHE A 170 2.74 7.06 25.16
C PHE A 170 3.26 6.12 26.25
N PRO A 171 2.80 4.86 26.29
CA PRO A 171 3.32 3.88 27.24
C PRO A 171 4.79 3.58 26.97
N ILE A 172 5.56 3.42 28.05
CA ILE A 172 6.99 3.05 28.02
C ILE A 172 7.10 1.55 27.65
N PRO A 173 8.02 1.18 26.74
CA PRO A 173 8.13 -0.17 26.24
C PRO A 173 8.78 -1.05 27.30
N ILE A 174 8.21 -2.23 27.49
CA ILE A 174 8.66 -3.24 28.47
C ILE A 174 9.74 -4.18 27.90
N SER A 175 10.11 -4.04 26.62
CA SER A 175 11.15 -4.84 25.97
C SER A 175 11.77 -4.10 24.78
N ASN A 176 12.99 -4.50 24.38
CA ASN A 176 13.68 -3.93 23.22
C ASN A 176 13.05 -4.46 21.91
N PRO A 177 12.48 -3.59 21.04
CA PRO A 177 11.82 -4.00 19.80
C PRO A 177 12.78 -4.68 18.79
N ASP A 178 14.10 -4.50 18.94
CA ASP A 178 15.10 -5.14 18.08
C ASP A 178 15.26 -6.65 18.33
N VAL A 179 14.87 -7.14 19.51
CA VAL A 179 15.10 -8.55 19.89
C VAL A 179 14.04 -9.50 19.31
N ALA A 180 12.87 -8.98 18.92
CA ALA A 180 11.75 -9.78 18.42
C ALA A 180 11.71 -9.94 16.88
N ASN A 181 12.43 -9.11 16.11
CA ASN A 181 12.11 -8.85 14.70
C ASN A 181 13.30 -9.03 13.74
N SER A 182 14.00 -10.18 13.78
CA SER A 182 15.06 -10.46 12.81
C SER A 182 14.47 -10.63 11.39
N GLY A 183 14.56 -9.60 10.57
CA GLY A 183 14.11 -9.62 9.17
C GLY A 183 13.21 -8.46 8.73
N MET A 184 12.77 -7.60 9.66
CA MET A 184 11.98 -6.41 9.31
C MET A 184 12.84 -5.25 8.81
N LEU A 185 12.25 -4.39 7.98
CA LEU A 185 12.92 -3.19 7.49
C LEU A 185 13.23 -2.21 8.64
N PRO A 186 14.39 -1.53 8.63
CA PRO A 186 14.70 -0.52 9.64
C PRO A 186 14.00 0.83 9.39
N TYR A 187 13.56 1.08 8.16
CA TYR A 187 12.91 2.32 7.71
C TYR A 187 11.88 1.99 6.62
N PRO A 188 10.82 2.81 6.45
CA PRO A 188 9.91 2.66 5.32
C PRO A 188 10.65 2.90 4.00
N ILE A 189 10.37 2.08 3.00
CA ILE A 189 10.84 2.30 1.63
C ILE A 189 9.70 3.02 0.91
N SER A 190 9.93 4.22 0.39
CA SER A 190 8.91 4.92 -0.40
C SER A 190 8.66 4.18 -1.72
N LEU A 191 7.43 4.29 -2.24
CA LEU A 191 7.08 3.83 -3.59
C LEU A 191 7.64 4.72 -4.70
N SER A 192 8.35 5.79 -4.35
CA SER A 192 9.09 6.60 -5.32
C SER A 192 10.38 5.87 -5.73
N PHE A 193 10.28 5.07 -6.79
CA PHE A 193 11.42 4.36 -7.40
C PHE A 193 12.43 5.26 -8.12
#